data_AF-A0A2V9AG03-F1
#
_entry.id   AF-A0A2V9AG03-F1
#
_cell.length_a   1.000
_cell.length_b   1.000
_cell.length_c   1.000
_cell.angle_alpha   90.00
_cell.angle_beta   90.00
_cell.angle_gamma   90.00
#
_symmetry.space_group_name_H-M   'P 1'
#
loop_
_entity.id
_entity.type
_entity.pdbx_description
1 polymer ?
#
loop_
_entity_poly.entity_id
_entity_poly.type
_entity_poly.pdbx_seq_one_letter_code
_entity_poly.pdbx_strand_id
1 'polypeptide(L)'
;MQRRRDVMRMPSGTKRRNSRYVIKGQFEGSELPSFHGRKKAVMFRGQVKNISRGGFCLVAPRAPKQSVLLQGPLKLAHMPAQIPTLVQVRWINGPSRGQKYTIGLQYVL
;
A
#
# COMPACT_ATOMS: atom_id res chain seq x y z
N MET A 1 28.83 34.21 17.14
CA MET A 1 29.09 32.75 17.04
C MET A 1 28.02 32.00 17.84
N GLN A 2 27.00 31.42 17.19
CA GLN A 2 25.95 30.66 17.87
C GLN A 2 25.98 29.20 17.38
N ARG A 3 26.26 28.26 18.28
CA ARG A 3 26.40 26.83 17.99
C ARG A 3 25.04 26.24 17.55
N ARG A 4 25.01 25.62 16.37
CA ARG A 4 23.89 24.80 15.88
C ARG A 4 23.76 23.58 16.79
N ARG A 5 22.55 23.34 17.30
CA ARG A 5 22.20 22.07 17.94
C ARG A 5 22.04 21.04 16.83
N ASP A 6 22.97 20.10 16.73
CA ASP A 6 22.79 18.91 15.90
C ASP A 6 21.65 18.10 16.49
N VAL A 7 20.50 18.16 15.83
CA VAL A 7 19.41 17.22 16.06
C VAL A 7 19.90 15.88 15.52
N MET A 8 20.33 15.02 16.43
CA MET A 8 20.70 13.64 16.16
C MET A 8 19.52 12.95 15.44
N ARG A 9 19.62 12.80 14.12
CA ARG A 9 18.69 11.99 13.33
C ARG A 9 18.85 10.55 13.76
N MET A 10 17.97 10.10 14.65
CA MET A 10 17.79 8.69 14.97
C MET A 10 17.53 7.93 13.65
N PRO A 11 18.37 6.97 13.25
CA PRO A 11 17.98 6.06 12.18
C PRO A 11 16.87 5.18 12.74
N SER A 12 15.63 5.35 12.26
CA SER A 12 14.52 4.45 12.57
C SER A 12 14.74 3.11 11.86
N GLY A 13 15.74 2.37 12.32
CA GLY A 13 16.21 1.12 11.76
C GLY A 13 15.33 -0.06 12.17
N THR A 14 14.05 -0.07 11.79
CA THR A 14 13.35 -1.36 11.69
C THR A 14 13.82 -2.01 10.39
N LYS A 15 14.87 -2.82 10.50
CA LYS A 15 15.42 -3.60 9.38
C LYS A 15 14.26 -4.39 8.75
N ARG A 16 14.06 -4.21 7.44
CA ARG A 16 12.91 -4.80 6.73
C ARG A 16 12.97 -6.32 6.85
N ARG A 17 11.92 -6.94 7.39
CA ARG A 17 11.87 -8.40 7.67
C ARG A 17 11.85 -9.25 6.40
N ASN A 18 11.38 -8.71 5.27
CA ASN A 18 11.22 -9.44 4.01
C ASN A 18 11.84 -8.67 2.83
N SER A 19 12.51 -9.40 1.93
CA SER A 19 12.93 -8.87 0.63
C SER A 19 11.71 -8.45 -0.20
N ARG A 20 11.87 -7.41 -1.03
CA ARG A 20 10.84 -6.95 -1.97
C ARG A 20 11.28 -7.24 -3.40
N TYR A 21 10.38 -7.81 -4.18
CA TYR A 21 10.58 -8.13 -5.58
C TYR A 21 9.79 -7.15 -6.43
N VAL A 22 10.44 -6.56 -7.43
CA VAL A 22 9.76 -5.74 -8.43
C VAL A 22 8.95 -6.68 -9.31
N ILE A 23 7.66 -6.43 -9.43
CA ILE A 23 6.75 -7.25 -10.24
C ILE A 23 5.72 -6.35 -10.90
N LYS A 24 5.37 -6.66 -12.15
CA LYS A 24 4.24 -6.03 -12.84
C LYS A 24 2.95 -6.72 -12.40
N GLY A 25 1.97 -5.92 -11.98
CA GLY A 25 0.68 -6.42 -11.56
C GLY A 25 -0.28 -5.29 -11.26
N GLN A 26 -1.51 -5.67 -10.95
CA GLN A 26 -2.58 -4.74 -10.62
C GLN A 26 -3.32 -5.25 -9.39
N PHE A 27 -3.71 -4.34 -8.52
CA PHE A 27 -4.70 -4.61 -7.48
C PHE A 27 -5.94 -3.77 -7.75
N GLU A 28 -7.10 -4.40 -7.56
CA GLU A 28 -8.40 -3.77 -7.63
C GLU A 28 -9.20 -4.26 -6.43
N GLY A 29 -9.67 -3.34 -5.59
CA GLY A 29 -10.38 -3.72 -4.38
C GLY A 29 -11.12 -2.55 -3.78
N SER A 30 -12.07 -2.87 -2.91
CA SER A 30 -12.81 -1.88 -2.14
C SER A 30 -12.51 -1.97 -0.67
N GLU A 31 -12.74 -0.87 0.04
CA GLU A 31 -12.82 -0.90 1.49
C GLU A 31 -13.83 -1.97 1.94
N LEU A 32 -13.42 -2.79 2.91
CA LEU A 32 -14.30 -3.77 3.52
C LEU A 32 -15.45 -3.03 4.22
N PRO A 33 -16.72 -3.40 3.99
CA PRO A 33 -17.84 -2.73 4.66
C PRO A 33 -17.67 -2.84 6.18
N SER A 34 -17.73 -1.70 6.88
CA SER A 34 -17.89 -1.76 8.32
C SER A 34 -19.31 -2.21 8.65
N PHE A 35 -19.46 -3.01 9.71
CA PHE A 35 -20.73 -3.61 10.14
C PHE A 35 -21.85 -2.57 10.41
N HIS A 36 -21.51 -1.28 10.49
CA HIS A 36 -22.40 -0.19 10.91
C HIS A 36 -22.81 0.80 9.80
N GLY A 37 -22.59 0.49 8.52
CA GLY A 37 -23.08 1.39 7.47
C GLY A 37 -22.95 0.84 6.07
N ARG A 38 -24.09 0.74 5.38
CA ARG A 38 -24.17 0.53 3.93
C ARG A 38 -23.69 1.77 3.18
N LYS A 39 -22.40 2.10 3.26
CA LYS A 39 -21.77 3.03 2.31
C LYS A 39 -21.47 2.27 1.03
N LYS A 40 -21.74 2.88 -0.13
CA LYS A 40 -21.33 2.33 -1.42
C LYS A 40 -19.82 2.07 -1.40
N ALA A 41 -19.43 0.83 -1.69
CA ALA A 41 -18.04 0.42 -1.75
C ALA A 41 -17.31 1.23 -2.83
N VAL A 42 -16.37 2.08 -2.41
CA VAL A 42 -15.50 2.80 -3.35
C VAL A 42 -14.45 1.84 -3.85
N MET A 43 -14.36 1.68 -5.18
CA MET A 43 -13.33 0.85 -5.81
C MET A 43 -12.02 1.62 -5.93
N PHE A 44 -10.94 0.98 -5.51
CA PHE A 44 -9.56 1.45 -5.62
C PHE A 44 -8.80 0.55 -6.58
N ARG A 45 -8.14 1.16 -7.56
CA ARG A 45 -7.35 0.47 -8.57
C ARG A 45 -5.95 1.09 -8.66
N GLY A 46 -4.93 0.24 -8.73
CA GLY A 46 -3.56 0.70 -8.91
C GLY A 46 -2.62 -0.38 -9.46
N GLN A 47 -1.42 0.08 -9.83
CA GLN A 47 -0.35 -0.77 -10.34
C GLN A 47 0.55 -1.22 -9.19
N VAL A 48 0.90 -2.50 -9.16
CA VAL A 48 1.85 -3.05 -8.18
C VAL A 48 3.25 -2.62 -8.57
N LYS A 49 3.96 -1.97 -7.65
CA LYS A 49 5.36 -1.56 -7.82
C LYS A 49 6.32 -2.65 -7.35
N ASN A 50 6.00 -3.29 -6.23
CA ASN A 50 6.77 -4.39 -5.66
C ASN A 50 5.91 -5.21 -4.71
N ILE A 51 6.32 -6.45 -4.47
CA ILE A 51 5.66 -7.43 -3.58
C ILE A 51 6.68 -8.05 -2.63
N SER A 52 6.22 -8.53 -1.50
CA SER A 52 6.98 -9.29 -0.50
C SER A 52 6.05 -10.27 0.20
N ARG A 53 6.59 -11.16 1.03
CA ARG A 53 5.77 -12.08 1.85
C ARG A 53 4.77 -11.37 2.77
N GLY A 54 5.04 -10.13 3.16
CA GLY A 54 4.18 -9.38 4.08
C GLY A 54 3.16 -8.45 3.40
N GLY A 55 3.27 -8.24 2.09
CA GLY A 55 2.41 -7.30 1.37
C GLY A 55 3.10 -6.67 0.16
N PHE A 56 2.47 -5.65 -0.41
CA PHE A 56 2.91 -5.03 -1.66
C PHE A 56 2.76 -3.51 -1.64
N CYS A 57 3.38 -2.86 -2.61
CA CYS A 57 3.29 -1.43 -2.83
C CYS A 57 2.43 -1.15 -4.06
N LEU A 58 1.46 -0.25 -3.92
CA LEU A 58 0.56 0.17 -4.99
C LEU A 58 0.88 1.59 -5.46
N VAL A 59 0.77 1.85 -6.75
CA VAL A 59 0.81 3.19 -7.34
C VAL A 59 -0.55 3.48 -7.96
N ALA A 60 -1.24 4.52 -7.49
CA ALA A 60 -2.64 4.78 -7.84
C ALA A 60 -2.97 6.28 -7.92
N PRO A 61 -3.94 6.70 -8.76
CA PRO A 61 -4.36 8.09 -8.87
C PRO A 61 -5.11 8.59 -7.62
N ARG A 62 -5.68 7.69 -6.83
CA ARG A 62 -6.38 7.98 -5.57
C ARG A 62 -5.86 7.06 -4.48
N ALA A 63 -5.91 7.51 -3.23
CA ALA A 63 -5.57 6.69 -2.07
C ALA A 63 -6.80 6.51 -1.16
N PRO A 64 -6.99 5.31 -0.59
CA PRO A 64 -7.92 5.08 0.52
C PRO A 64 -7.38 5.74 1.81
N LYS A 65 -8.13 5.67 2.90
CA LYS A 65 -7.63 6.10 4.22
C LYS A 65 -6.56 5.14 4.75
N GLN A 66 -5.69 5.64 5.63
CA GLN A 66 -4.74 4.77 6.33
C GLN A 66 -5.49 3.81 7.28
N SER A 67 -4.93 2.62 7.50
CA SER A 67 -5.44 1.57 8.39
C SER A 67 -6.75 0.87 7.96
N VAL A 68 -7.38 1.29 6.85
CA VAL A 68 -8.56 0.57 6.32
C VAL A 68 -8.18 -0.77 5.73
N LEU A 69 -9.13 -1.70 5.76
CA LEU A 69 -9.03 -2.99 5.09
C LEU A 69 -9.58 -2.89 3.68
N LEU A 70 -8.84 -3.39 2.71
CA LEU A 70 -9.27 -3.52 1.32
C LEU A 70 -9.36 -5.00 0.97
N GLN A 71 -10.43 -5.38 0.29
CA GLN A 71 -10.59 -6.71 -0.29
C GLN A 71 -10.69 -6.62 -1.81
N GLY A 72 -10.03 -7.55 -2.51
CA GLY A 72 -10.18 -7.69 -3.95
C GLY A 72 -9.07 -8.51 -4.62
N PRO A 73 -9.15 -8.71 -5.93
CA PRO A 73 -8.15 -9.48 -6.67
C PRO A 73 -6.81 -8.75 -6.82
N LEU A 74 -5.74 -9.45 -6.48
CA LEU A 74 -4.36 -9.17 -6.91
C LEU A 74 -4.07 -9.96 -8.19
N LYS A 75 -3.74 -9.25 -9.27
CA LYS A 75 -3.40 -9.81 -10.58
C LYS A 75 -1.93 -9.59 -10.85
N LEU A 76 -1.17 -10.64 -11.16
CA LEU A 76 0.25 -10.54 -11.48
C LEU A 76 0.45 -10.86 -12.97
N ALA A 77 1.26 -10.08 -13.68
CA ALA A 77 1.34 -10.13 -15.14
C ALA A 77 1.75 -11.51 -15.71
N HIS A 78 2.53 -12.28 -14.94
CA HIS A 78 3.03 -13.60 -15.35
C HIS A 78 2.28 -14.77 -14.67
N MET A 79 1.14 -14.48 -14.02
CA MET A 79 0.32 -15.49 -13.35
C MET A 79 -1.12 -15.36 -13.85
N PRO A 80 -1.68 -16.37 -14.52
CA PRO A 80 -3.05 -16.30 -15.06
C PRO A 80 -4.11 -16.27 -13.95
N ALA A 81 -3.76 -16.71 -12.73
CA ALA A 81 -4.65 -16.67 -11.58
C ALA A 81 -4.76 -15.27 -10.97
N GLN A 82 -5.98 -14.94 -10.53
CA GLN A 82 -6.24 -13.77 -9.69
C GLN A 82 -6.24 -14.24 -8.24
N ILE A 83 -5.43 -13.61 -7.39
CA ILE A 83 -5.32 -13.98 -5.98
C ILE A 83 -6.33 -13.15 -5.19
N PRO A 84 -7.40 -13.74 -4.62
CA PRO A 84 -8.27 -13.02 -3.70
C PRO A 84 -7.44 -12.56 -2.50
N THR A 85 -7.41 -11.25 -2.26
CA THR A 85 -6.48 -10.67 -1.30
C THR A 85 -7.20 -9.73 -0.34
N LEU A 86 -6.98 -9.92 0.95
CA LEU A 86 -7.32 -8.98 2.01
C LEU A 86 -6.04 -8.25 2.49
N VAL A 87 -6.07 -6.92 2.49
CA VAL A 87 -4.93 -6.10 2.91
C VAL A 87 -5.33 -4.93 3.80
N GLN A 88 -4.42 -4.51 4.67
CA GLN A 88 -4.52 -3.26 5.40
C GLN A 88 -3.61 -2.18 4.80
N VAL A 89 -4.11 -0.95 4.72
CA VAL A 89 -3.31 0.22 4.36
C VAL A 89 -2.38 0.61 5.51
N ARG A 90 -1.07 0.53 5.32
CA ARG A 90 -0.07 0.83 6.37
C ARG A 90 0.50 2.24 6.30
N TRP A 91 0.70 2.75 5.10
CA TRP A 91 1.20 4.11 4.88
C TRP A 91 0.81 4.59 3.49
N ILE A 92 0.70 5.91 3.35
CA ILE A 92 0.38 6.59 2.09
C ILE A 92 1.39 7.72 1.91
N ASN A 93 2.10 7.68 0.79
CA ASN A 93 2.89 8.81 0.34
C ASN A 93 2.07 9.57 -0.70
N GLY A 94 1.82 10.84 -0.41
CA GLY A 94 1.08 11.74 -1.28
C GLY A 94 1.75 11.92 -2.64
N PRO A 95 0.99 12.37 -3.66
CA PRO A 95 1.53 12.66 -4.98
C PRO A 95 2.56 13.79 -4.87
N SER A 96 3.75 13.58 -5.43
CA SER A 96 4.77 14.62 -5.56
C SER A 96 4.82 15.07 -7.02
N ARG A 97 4.75 16.39 -7.29
CA ARG A 97 4.95 17.00 -8.63
C ARG A 97 4.28 16.23 -9.78
N GLY A 98 2.95 16.08 -9.73
CA GLY A 98 2.17 15.43 -10.79
C GLY A 98 2.21 13.89 -10.81
N GLN A 99 2.88 13.25 -9.85
CA GLN A 99 2.89 11.79 -9.74
C GLN A 99 1.65 11.23 -9.03
N LYS A 100 1.49 9.91 -9.11
CA LYS A 100 0.44 9.13 -8.43
C LYS A 100 0.80 8.89 -6.96
N TYR A 101 -0.20 8.59 -6.14
CA TYR A 101 0.00 8.13 -4.76
C TYR A 101 0.81 6.83 -4.75
N THR A 102 1.67 6.69 -3.75
CA THR A 102 2.34 5.41 -3.45
C THR A 102 1.82 4.90 -2.11
N ILE A 103 1.29 3.69 -2.09
CA ILE A 103 0.53 3.15 -0.96
C ILE A 103 1.17 1.83 -0.53
N GLY A 104 1.49 1.70 0.75
CA GLY A 104 1.96 0.45 1.34
C GLY A 104 0.80 -0.39 1.86
N LEU A 105 0.66 -1.61 1.34
CA LEU A 105 -0.37 -2.56 1.72
C LEU A 105 0.28 -3.76 2.42
N GLN A 106 -0.33 -4.23 3.51
CA GLN A 106 0.08 -5.41 4.25
C GLN A 106 -0.99 -6.48 4.16
N TYR A 107 -0.62 -7.74 3.89
CA TYR A 107 -1.58 -8.84 3.92
C TYR A 107 -2.14 -9.02 5.33
N VAL A 108 -3.46 -9.26 5.40
CA VAL A 108 -4.13 -9.71 6.62
C VAL A 108 -4.39 -11.19 6.41
N LEU A 109 -3.52 -12.00 6.99
CA LEU A 109 -3.54 -13.47 6.95
C LEU A 109 -3.72 -13.98 8.37
#